data_AF-A0AAV1VKW4-F1
#
_entry.id   AF-A0AAV1VKW4-F1
#
_cell.length_a   1.000
_cell.length_b   1.000
_cell.length_c   1.000
_cell.angle_alpha   90.00
_cell.angle_beta   90.00
_cell.angle_gamma   90.00
#
_symmetry.space_group_name_H-M   'P 1'
#
loop_
_entity.id
_entity.type
_entity.pdbx_description
1 polymer ?
#
loop_
_entity_poly.entity_id
_entity_poly.type
_entity_poly.pdbx_seq_one_letter_code
_entity_poly.pdbx_strand_id
1 'polypeptide(L)'
;MGRAKTCALGLKLHDPNVFKSLKILKSRFKETFEPPRAESRARSALLRLKQGKRDVHAYAQHLRYLTSSVTENPVDEHTLINVFIYGLVDGR
;
A
#
# COMPACT_ATOMS: atom_id res chain seq x y z
N MET A 1 -16.07 20.15 8.18
CA MET A 1 -16.33 18.79 7.63
C MET A 1 -15.01 18.21 7.12
N GLY A 2 -14.69 16.94 7.42
CA GLY A 2 -13.46 16.30 6.91
C GLY A 2 -13.58 15.87 5.44
N ARG A 3 -12.45 15.78 4.72
CA ARG A 3 -12.39 15.45 3.28
C ARG A 3 -13.17 14.19 2.90
N ALA A 4 -13.12 13.15 3.76
CA ALA A 4 -13.87 11.92 3.54
C ALA A 4 -15.40 12.12 3.58
N LYS A 5 -15.90 12.94 4.51
CA LYS A 5 -17.33 13.22 4.66
C LYS A 5 -17.86 14.04 3.47
N THR A 6 -17.11 15.05 3.02
CA THR A 6 -17.48 15.86 1.85
C THR A 6 -17.51 15.01 0.57
N CYS A 7 -16.54 14.13 0.39
CA CYS A 7 -16.49 13.20 -0.74
C CYS A 7 -17.69 12.23 -0.76
N ALA A 8 -17.99 11.59 0.37
CA ALA A 8 -19.11 10.65 0.46
C ALA A 8 -20.47 11.33 0.17
N LEU A 9 -20.64 12.58 0.61
CA LEU A 9 -21.82 13.38 0.30
C LEU A 9 -21.92 13.69 -1.20
N GLY A 10 -20.82 14.13 -1.82
CA GLY A 10 -20.78 14.39 -3.27
C GLY A 10 -21.13 13.16 -4.12
N LEU A 11 -20.62 11.99 -3.73
CA LEU A 11 -20.95 10.72 -4.39
C LEU A 11 -22.44 10.37 -4.26
N LYS A 12 -23.04 10.56 -3.07
CA LYS A 12 -24.47 10.31 -2.84
C LYS A 12 -25.40 11.27 -3.57
N LEU A 13 -24.97 12.52 -3.76
CA LEU A 13 -25.74 13.51 -4.51
C LEU A 13 -25.83 13.16 -6.00
N HIS A 14 -24.79 12.55 -6.57
CA HIS A 14 -24.77 12.10 -7.97
C HIS A 14 -25.53 10.78 -8.19
N ASP A 15 -25.43 9.83 -7.25
CA ASP A 15 -26.18 8.58 -7.27
C ASP A 15 -26.64 8.23 -5.84
N PRO A 16 -27.94 8.32 -5.52
CA PRO A 16 -28.48 7.95 -4.21
C PRO A 16 -28.14 6.52 -3.79
N ASN A 17 -27.89 5.64 -4.77
CA ASN A 17 -27.53 4.24 -4.59
C ASN A 17 -26.04 3.96 -4.84
N VAL A 18 -25.16 4.96 -4.71
CA VAL A 18 -23.71 4.81 -4.97
C VAL A 18 -23.03 3.74 -4.09
N PHE A 19 -23.61 3.41 -2.92
CA PHE A 19 -23.09 2.41 -1.98
C PHE A 19 -23.98 1.16 -1.88
N LYS A 20 -24.38 0.61 -3.03
CA LYS A 20 -25.20 -0.63 -3.16
C LYS A 20 -24.64 -1.87 -2.46
N SER A 21 -23.34 -1.95 -2.24
CA SER A 21 -22.70 -3.09 -1.55
C SER A 21 -21.37 -2.70 -0.91
N LEU A 22 -20.92 -3.52 0.04
CA LEU A 22 -19.60 -3.36 0.66
C LEU A 22 -18.46 -3.40 -0.36
N LYS A 23 -18.60 -4.20 -1.42
CA LYS A 23 -17.61 -4.28 -2.51
C LYS A 23 -17.51 -2.97 -3.29
N ILE A 24 -18.65 -2.38 -3.64
CA ILE A 24 -18.71 -1.10 -4.35
C ILE A 24 -18.19 0.02 -3.45
N LEU A 25 -18.57 0.03 -2.18
CA LEU A 25 -18.05 0.98 -1.19
C LEU A 25 -16.52 0.94 -1.13
N LYS A 26 -15.92 -0.25 -0.98
CA LYS A 26 -14.46 -0.44 -0.96
C LYS A 26 -13.80 0.03 -2.25
N SER A 27 -14.37 -0.28 -3.43
CA SER A 27 -13.84 0.18 -4.72
C SER A 27 -13.83 1.71 -4.81
N ARG A 28 -14.94 2.36 -4.44
CA ARG A 28 -15.05 3.83 -4.47
C ARG A 28 -14.07 4.51 -3.51
N PHE A 29 -13.85 3.93 -2.33
CA PHE A 29 -12.82 4.42 -1.42
C PHE A 29 -11.42 4.25 -2.02
N LYS A 30 -11.10 3.10 -2.61
CA LYS A 30 -9.81 2.89 -3.31
C LYS A 30 -9.64 3.93 -4.42
N GLU A 31 -10.61 4.08 -5.31
CA GLU A 31 -10.55 5.06 -6.42
C GLU A 31 -10.38 6.51 -5.95
N THR A 32 -11.00 6.90 -4.83
CA THR A 32 -11.00 8.31 -4.41
C THR A 32 -9.79 8.68 -3.54
N PHE A 33 -9.32 7.74 -2.72
CA PHE A 33 -8.30 8.02 -1.69
C PHE A 33 -6.96 7.35 -1.96
N GLU A 34 -6.92 6.30 -2.78
CA GLU A 34 -5.66 5.69 -3.17
C GLU A 34 -4.93 6.64 -4.13
N PRO A 35 -3.72 7.07 -3.80
CA PRO A 35 -3.01 7.98 -4.67
C PRO A 35 -2.60 7.25 -5.95
N PRO A 36 -2.57 7.91 -7.14
CA PRO A 36 -2.29 7.25 -8.41
C PRO A 36 -1.02 6.40 -8.37
N ARG A 37 -1.06 5.19 -8.93
CA ARG A 37 0.09 4.27 -8.98
C ARG A 37 0.62 3.84 -7.59
N ALA A 38 -0.25 3.76 -6.57
CA ALA A 38 0.13 3.37 -5.21
C ALA A 38 0.88 2.03 -5.17
N GLU A 39 0.37 1.00 -5.82
CA GLU A 39 1.03 -0.30 -5.91
C GLU A 39 2.41 -0.21 -6.58
N SER A 40 2.51 0.51 -7.70
CA SER A 40 3.79 0.72 -8.39
C SER A 40 4.81 1.45 -7.50
N ARG A 41 4.38 2.47 -6.75
CA ARG A 41 5.24 3.15 -5.77
C ARG A 41 5.67 2.21 -4.65
N ALA A 42 4.75 1.41 -4.11
CA ALA A 42 5.06 0.43 -3.07
C ALA A 42 6.07 -0.62 -3.57
N ARG A 43 5.89 -1.14 -4.79
CA ARG A 43 6.84 -2.05 -5.43
C ARG A 43 8.22 -1.40 -5.62
N SER A 44 8.28 -0.18 -6.15
CA SER A 44 9.56 0.52 -6.30
C SER A 44 10.24 0.80 -4.96
N ALA A 45 9.49 1.11 -3.91
CA ALA A 45 10.03 1.28 -2.56
C ALA A 45 10.54 -0.05 -1.97
N LEU A 46 9.81 -1.15 -2.20
CA LEU A 46 10.18 -2.49 -1.77
C LEU A 46 11.50 -2.92 -2.40
N LEU A 47 11.64 -2.81 -3.72
CA LEU A 47 12.86 -3.22 -4.45
C LEU A 47 14.10 -2.38 -4.09
N ARG A 48 13.89 -1.18 -3.53
CA ARG A 48 14.96 -0.27 -3.08
C ARG A 48 15.15 -0.29 -1.55
N LEU A 49 14.42 -1.16 -0.84
CA LEU A 49 14.44 -1.16 0.62
C LEU A 49 15.83 -1.57 1.13
N LYS A 50 16.38 -0.75 2.01
CA LYS A 50 17.60 -1.01 2.79
C LYS A 50 17.29 -0.85 4.27
N GLN A 51 17.95 -1.60 5.14
CA GLN A 51 17.80 -1.50 6.59
C GLN A 51 18.10 -0.08 7.07
N GLY A 52 19.23 0.50 6.63
CA GLY A 52 19.67 1.83 7.05
C GLY A 52 19.96 1.85 8.56
N LYS A 53 19.45 2.86 9.26
CA LYS A 53 19.60 2.99 10.73
C LYS A 53 18.53 2.25 11.54
N ARG A 54 17.65 1.48 10.88
CA ARG A 54 16.57 0.76 11.57
C ARG A 54 17.09 -0.51 12.20
N ASP A 55 16.52 -0.88 13.34
CA ASP A 55 16.69 -2.23 13.86
C ASP A 55 16.05 -3.26 12.90
N VAL A 56 16.46 -4.52 13.05
CA VAL A 56 16.03 -5.60 12.14
C VAL A 56 14.51 -5.81 12.22
N HIS A 57 13.88 -5.62 13.37
CA HIS A 57 12.43 -5.77 13.51
C HIS A 57 11.69 -4.67 12.76
N ALA A 58 12.05 -3.40 12.96
CA ALA A 58 11.47 -2.27 12.24
C ALA A 58 11.68 -2.38 10.72
N TYR A 59 12.85 -2.86 10.30
CA TYR A 59 13.13 -3.17 8.90
C TYR A 59 12.21 -4.28 8.35
N ALA A 60 12.10 -5.40 9.06
CA ALA A 60 11.24 -6.52 8.66
C ALA A 60 9.76 -6.13 8.61
N GLN A 61 9.28 -5.30 9.54
CA GLN A 61 7.92 -4.78 9.53
C GLN A 61 7.67 -3.87 8.32
N HIS A 62 8.65 -3.03 7.95
CA HIS A 62 8.51 -2.17 6.78
C HIS A 62 8.51 -2.96 5.48
N LEU A 63 9.36 -4.00 5.37
CA LEU A 63 9.31 -4.95 4.26
C LEU A 63 7.92 -5.58 4.18
N ARG A 64 7.39 -6.13 5.28
CA ARG A 64 6.06 -6.76 5.34
C ARG A 64 4.95 -5.80 4.91
N TYR A 65 4.99 -4.56 5.38
CA TYR A 65 4.04 -3.52 4.97
C TYR A 65 4.07 -3.27 3.45
N LEU A 66 5.26 -3.09 2.88
CA LEU A 66 5.41 -2.86 1.45
C LEU A 66 4.97 -4.07 0.62
N THR A 67 5.29 -5.30 1.06
CA THR A 67 4.80 -6.53 0.43
C THR A 67 3.27 -6.61 0.46
N SER A 68 2.63 -6.30 1.60
CA SER A 68 1.15 -6.30 1.70
C SER A 68 0.47 -5.20 0.87
N SER A 69 1.21 -4.16 0.48
CA SER A 69 0.71 -3.06 -0.35
C SER A 69 0.74 -3.37 -1.85
N VAL A 70 1.40 -4.46 -2.26
CA VAL A 70 1.50 -4.91 -3.66
C VAL A 70 0.58 -6.11 -3.85
N THR A 71 -0.71 -5.85 -4.09
CA THR A 71 -1.76 -6.88 -4.08
C THR A 71 -2.09 -7.46 -5.44
N GLU A 72 -2.03 -6.68 -6.52
CA GLU A 72 -2.51 -7.12 -7.83
C GLU A 72 -1.48 -8.01 -8.54
N ASN A 73 -0.20 -7.64 -8.46
CA ASN A 73 0.90 -8.47 -8.97
C ASN A 73 1.98 -8.61 -7.89
N PRO A 74 1.86 -9.60 -6.99
CA PRO A 74 2.80 -9.76 -5.89
C PRO A 74 4.21 -10.05 -6.41
N VAL A 75 5.22 -9.60 -5.66
CA VAL A 75 6.62 -9.89 -5.94
C VAL A 75 6.89 -11.35 -5.54
N ASP A 76 7.67 -12.07 -6.36
CA ASP A 76 8.00 -13.47 -6.10
C ASP A 76 8.86 -13.61 -4.83
N GLU A 77 8.72 -14.76 -4.17
CA GLU A 77 9.36 -15.02 -2.88
C GLU A 77 10.89 -14.93 -2.96
N HIS A 78 11.49 -15.41 -4.05
CA HIS A 78 12.93 -15.35 -4.24
C HIS A 78 13.43 -13.90 -4.33
N THR A 79 12.71 -13.03 -5.05
CA THR A 79 12.99 -11.59 -5.07
C THR A 79 12.79 -10.95 -3.70
N LEU A 80 11.75 -11.33 -2.94
CA LEU A 80 11.52 -10.81 -1.58
C LEU A 80 12.67 -11.19 -0.63
N ILE A 81 13.14 -12.44 -0.67
CA ILE A 81 14.28 -12.92 0.10
C ILE A 81 15.54 -12.15 -0.28
N ASN A 82 15.79 -11.95 -1.58
CA ASN A 82 16.93 -11.17 -2.05
C ASN A 82 16.87 -9.72 -1.56
N VAL A 83 15.72 -9.06 -1.66
CA VAL A 83 15.53 -7.71 -1.12
C VAL A 83 15.80 -7.69 0.39
N PHE A 84 15.31 -8.68 1.14
CA PHE A 84 15.56 -8.77 2.57
C PHE A 84 17.05 -8.91 2.88
N ILE A 85 17.72 -9.94 2.33
CA ILE A 85 19.12 -10.27 2.61
C ILE A 85 20.05 -9.15 2.15
N TYR A 86 19.97 -8.72 0.89
CA TYR A 86 20.85 -7.66 0.36
C TYR A 86 20.50 -6.27 0.89
N GLY A 87 19.33 -6.13 1.52
CA GLY A 87 18.92 -4.90 2.17
C GLY A 87 19.42 -4.77 3.60
N LEU A 88 19.81 -5.87 4.26
CA LEU A 88 20.42 -5.82 5.59
C LEU A 88 21.77 -5.09 5.53
N VAL A 89 22.02 -4.26 6.54
CA VAL A 89 23.37 -3.72 6.77
C VAL A 89 24.13 -4.80 7.52
N ASP A 90 25.24 -5.25 6.94
CA ASP A 90 26.16 -6.17 7.61
C ASP A 90 26.61 -5.48 8.91
N GLY A 91 26.21 -6.05 10.05
CA GLY A 91 26.18 -5.36 11.34
C GLY A 91 27.53 -4.76 11.71
N ARG A 92 27.62 -3.43 11.64
CA ARG A 92 28.63 -2.60 12.31
C ARG A 92 27.94 -1.73 13.33
#